data_AF-A0A0D9ZDE9-F1
#
_entry.id   AF-A0A0D9ZDE9-F1
#
_cell.length_a   1.000
_cell.length_b   1.000
_cell.length_c   1.000
_cell.angle_alpha   90.00
_cell.angle_beta   90.00
_cell.angle_gamma   90.00
#
_symmetry.space_group_name_H-M   'P 1'
#
loop_
_entity.id
_entity.type
_entity.pdbx_description
1 polymer ?
#
loop_
_entity_poly.entity_id
_entity_poly.type
_entity_poly.pdbx_seq_one_letter_code
_entity_poly.pdbx_strand_id
1 'polypeptide(L)'
;MAVIALKCPAIEVVVVDISKPRIDAWNSEQLPIYEPGLDEVVKECRGRNLFFSTDVEKHVAEADIIFVSVNTPTKTRGLGAGKAADLTYWESAARMIADVSKSDKIVVEKSTVPVKTAEAIEKILTHNSKGINYQILSNPEFLAEGTAIDDLFKPDRVLIGGRETAEGRKAVQALKSVYAHWVPEDRIITTNLCEELDENS
;
A
#
# COMPACT_ATOMS: atom_id res chain seq x y z
N MET A 1 6.14 5.31 -1.43
CA MET A 1 5.54 6.18 -0.39
C MET A 1 6.25 7.52 -0.27
N ALA A 2 7.59 7.58 -0.20
CA ALA A 2 8.32 8.85 -0.13
C ALA A 2 8.02 9.81 -1.31
N VAL A 3 7.86 9.29 -2.54
CA VAL A 3 7.46 10.09 -3.70
C VAL A 3 6.06 10.70 -3.56
N ILE A 4 5.10 10.02 -2.90
CA ILE A 4 3.78 10.61 -2.59
C ILE A 4 3.96 11.81 -1.66
N ALA A 5 4.75 11.68 -0.59
CA ALA A 5 5.00 12.79 0.32
C ALA A 5 5.66 13.99 -0.39
N LEU A 6 6.58 13.71 -1.32
CA LEU A 6 7.23 14.75 -2.12
C LEU A 6 6.26 15.45 -3.07
N LYS A 7 5.47 14.67 -3.82
CA LYS A 7 4.58 15.18 -4.88
C LYS A 7 3.26 15.75 -4.35
N CYS A 8 2.87 15.36 -3.14
CA CYS A 8 1.64 15.80 -2.50
C CYS A 8 1.95 16.44 -1.13
N PRO A 9 2.44 17.69 -1.08
CA PRO A 9 2.84 18.36 0.16
C PRO A 9 1.73 18.48 1.23
N ALA A 10 0.47 18.45 0.79
CA ALA A 10 -0.72 18.52 1.65
C ALA A 10 -1.12 17.16 2.25
N ILE A 11 -0.53 16.06 1.79
CA ILE A 11 -0.79 14.71 2.30
C ILE A 11 0.28 14.39 3.34
N GLU A 12 -0.15 14.02 4.54
CA GLU A 12 0.72 13.40 5.53
C GLU A 12 0.90 11.92 5.20
N VAL A 13 2.16 11.48 5.14
CA VAL A 13 2.53 10.09 4.87
C VAL A 13 3.31 9.57 6.06
N VAL A 14 2.78 8.53 6.71
CA VAL A 14 3.46 7.85 7.80
C VAL A 14 3.78 6.42 7.40
N VAL A 15 5.07 6.07 7.38
CA VAL A 15 5.54 4.72 7.18
C VAL A 15 5.73 4.06 8.54
N VAL A 16 5.05 2.94 8.76
CA VAL A 16 5.11 2.22 10.03
C VAL A 16 5.62 0.80 9.86
N ASP A 17 6.44 0.34 10.82
CA ASP A 17 6.96 -1.03 10.89
C ASP A 17 7.13 -1.40 12.38
N ILE A 18 6.85 -2.65 12.73
CA ILE A 18 7.06 -3.19 14.08
C ILE A 18 8.55 -3.26 14.45
N SER A 19 9.44 -3.25 13.44
CA SER A 19 10.87 -3.28 13.60
C SER A 19 11.40 -1.89 13.97
N LYS A 20 11.54 -1.66 15.28
CA LYS A 20 12.19 -0.47 15.81
C LYS A 20 13.56 -0.18 15.16
N PRO A 21 14.47 -1.17 14.97
CA PRO A 21 15.75 -0.91 14.30
C PRO A 21 15.59 -0.38 12.87
N ARG A 22 14.59 -0.84 12.10
CA ARG A 22 14.32 -0.33 10.75
C ARG A 22 13.81 1.10 10.78
N ILE A 23 12.86 1.39 11.67
CA ILE A 23 12.30 2.75 11.83
C ILE A 23 13.37 3.73 12.32
N ASP A 24 14.24 3.31 13.24
CA ASP A 24 15.36 4.13 13.71
C ASP A 24 16.34 4.44 12.56
N ALA A 25 16.63 3.46 11.69
CA ALA A 25 17.45 3.69 10.50
C ALA A 25 16.79 4.67 9.52
N TRP A 26 15.48 4.54 9.25
CA TRP A 26 14.71 5.48 8.43
C TRP A 26 14.66 6.90 8.99
N ASN A 27 14.82 7.05 10.31
CA ASN A 27 14.91 8.35 10.99
C ASN A 27 16.35 8.87 11.12
N SER A 28 17.36 8.11 10.67
CA SER A 28 18.77 8.48 10.77
C SER A 28 19.32 9.13 9.49
N GLU A 29 20.56 9.60 9.52
CA GLU A 29 21.25 10.10 8.31
C GLU A 29 21.63 9.01 7.30
N GLN A 30 21.54 7.72 7.70
CA GLN A 30 21.84 6.57 6.85
C GLN A 30 20.60 5.69 6.70
N LEU A 31 19.98 5.74 5.52
CA LEU A 31 18.80 4.94 5.23
C LEU A 31 19.11 3.43 5.26
N PRO A 32 18.14 2.57 5.63
CA PRO A 32 18.35 1.13 5.74
C PRO A 32 18.53 0.41 4.39
N ILE A 33 18.29 1.11 3.28
CA ILE A 33 18.46 0.63 1.92
C ILE A 33 19.17 1.70 1.09
N TYR A 34 19.91 1.27 0.08
CA TYR A 34 20.50 2.15 -0.91
C TYR A 34 19.66 2.09 -2.19
N GLU A 35 19.22 3.26 -2.64
CA GLU A 35 18.51 3.44 -3.91
C GLU A 35 18.88 4.85 -4.45
N PRO A 36 19.34 4.98 -5.70
CA PRO A 36 19.70 6.29 -6.25
C PRO A 36 18.55 7.31 -6.14
N GLY A 37 18.84 8.49 -5.59
CA GLY A 37 17.85 9.56 -5.42
C GLY A 37 16.92 9.44 -4.20
N LEU A 38 16.93 8.31 -3.48
CA LEU A 38 16.02 8.09 -2.35
C LEU A 38 16.37 8.97 -1.14
N ASP A 39 17.67 9.14 -0.87
CA ASP A 39 18.15 9.93 0.26
C ASP A 39 17.72 11.39 0.16
N GLU A 40 17.80 11.97 -1.04
CA GLU A 40 17.35 13.33 -1.32
C GLU A 40 15.84 13.49 -1.10
N VAL A 41 15.05 12.57 -1.65
CA VAL A 41 13.58 12.59 -1.50
C VAL A 41 13.16 12.46 -0.03
N VAL A 42 13.78 11.54 0.71
CA VAL A 42 13.48 11.32 2.13
C VAL A 42 13.88 12.54 2.94
N LYS A 43 15.08 13.09 2.74
CA LYS A 43 15.56 14.28 3.47
C LYS A 43 14.68 15.51 3.24
N GLU A 44 14.15 15.70 2.04
CA GLU A 44 13.25 16.82 1.72
C GLU A 44 11.89 16.73 2.43
N CYS A 45 11.39 15.51 2.64
CA CYS A 45 10.03 15.29 3.15
C CYS A 45 9.99 14.94 4.64
N ARG A 46 11.05 14.31 5.17
CA ARG A 46 11.10 13.78 6.53
C ARG A 46 10.96 14.90 7.55
N GLY A 47 9.99 14.75 8.45
CA GLY A 47 9.66 15.77 9.45
C GLY A 47 8.80 16.93 8.93
N ARG A 48 8.55 17.02 7.62
CA ARG A 48 7.60 17.98 7.02
C ARG A 48 6.23 17.34 6.86
N ASN A 49 6.17 16.27 6.06
CA ASN A 49 4.95 15.49 5.83
C ASN A 49 5.23 14.00 5.59
N LEU A 50 6.50 13.56 5.70
CA LEU A 50 6.89 12.17 5.75
C LEU A 50 7.38 11.83 7.16
N PHE A 51 6.81 10.79 7.77
CA PHE A 51 7.17 10.34 9.12
C PHE A 51 7.40 8.84 9.15
N PHE A 52 8.25 8.39 10.07
CA PHE A 52 8.54 6.98 10.31
C PHE A 52 8.30 6.66 11.78
N SER A 53 7.46 5.66 12.06
CA SER A 53 7.00 5.39 13.42
C SER A 53 6.84 3.89 13.70
N THR A 54 7.03 3.49 14.95
CA THR A 54 6.68 2.14 15.43
C THR A 54 5.27 2.06 16.00
N ASP A 55 4.58 3.20 16.13
CA ASP A 55 3.21 3.28 16.67
C ASP A 55 2.18 2.97 15.57
N VAL A 56 2.16 1.70 15.15
CA VAL A 56 1.34 1.21 14.04
C VAL A 56 -0.15 1.48 14.30
N GLU A 57 -0.64 1.13 15.50
CA GLU A 57 -2.06 1.22 15.84
C GLU A 57 -2.59 2.65 15.79
N LYS A 58 -1.84 3.61 16.34
CA LYS A 58 -2.21 5.02 16.29
C LYS A 58 -2.36 5.51 14.85
N HIS A 59 -1.33 5.31 14.03
CA HIS A 59 -1.32 5.85 12.68
C HIS A 59 -2.33 5.16 11.76
N VAL A 60 -2.57 3.86 11.96
CA VAL A 60 -3.63 3.14 11.26
C VAL A 60 -5.00 3.66 11.68
N ALA A 61 -5.22 3.98 12.95
CA ALA A 61 -6.49 4.56 13.42
C ALA A 61 -6.76 5.95 12.83
N GLU A 62 -5.73 6.75 12.56
CA GLU A 62 -5.81 8.12 12.04
C GLU A 62 -5.89 8.21 10.50
N ALA A 63 -5.33 7.25 9.77
CA ALA A 63 -5.19 7.31 8.31
C ALA A 63 -6.51 7.19 7.53
N ASP A 64 -6.64 7.91 6.41
CA ASP A 64 -7.73 7.73 5.43
C ASP A 64 -7.46 6.58 4.44
N ILE A 65 -6.19 6.48 4.00
CA ILE A 65 -5.70 5.49 3.06
C ILE A 65 -4.54 4.73 3.70
N ILE A 66 -4.63 3.40 3.74
CA ILE A 66 -3.62 2.52 4.35
C ILE A 66 -3.02 1.63 3.26
N PHE A 67 -1.75 1.84 2.94
CA PHE A 67 -0.99 0.92 2.10
C PHE A 67 -0.47 -0.24 2.95
N VAL A 68 -0.75 -1.47 2.53
CA VAL A 68 -0.23 -2.67 3.17
C VAL A 68 0.85 -3.27 2.27
N SER A 69 2.10 -3.07 2.66
CA SER A 69 3.29 -3.53 1.92
C SER A 69 4.08 -4.53 2.75
N VAL A 70 3.42 -5.63 3.12
CA VAL A 70 4.03 -6.73 3.89
C VAL A 70 4.50 -7.84 2.96
N ASN A 71 5.54 -8.56 3.38
CA ASN A 71 6.04 -9.72 2.66
C ASN A 71 4.99 -10.84 2.65
N THR A 72 4.75 -11.43 1.49
CA THR A 72 3.93 -12.65 1.33
C THR A 72 4.82 -13.80 0.84
N PRO A 73 5.67 -14.37 1.72
CA PRO A 73 6.61 -15.42 1.31
C PRO A 73 5.86 -16.65 0.80
N THR A 74 6.48 -17.44 -0.06
CA THR A 74 5.87 -18.70 -0.51
C THR A 74 5.70 -19.67 0.66
N LYS A 75 4.52 -20.28 0.79
CA LYS A 75 4.23 -21.29 1.82
C LYS A 75 5.28 -22.40 1.77
N THR A 76 5.86 -22.71 2.92
CA THR A 76 6.88 -23.75 3.05
C THR A 76 6.29 -25.13 3.40
N ARG A 77 5.03 -25.19 3.86
CA ARG A 77 4.31 -26.42 4.25
C ARG A 77 2.80 -26.32 3.96
N GLY A 78 2.12 -27.46 3.84
CA GLY A 78 0.66 -27.55 3.61
C GLY A 78 0.23 -27.49 2.13
N LEU A 79 -1.08 -27.34 1.89
CA LEU A 79 -1.63 -27.26 0.54
C LEU A 79 -1.09 -26.01 -0.17
N GLY A 80 -0.47 -26.20 -1.35
CA GLY A 80 0.19 -25.13 -2.08
C GLY A 80 1.62 -24.81 -1.61
N ALA A 81 2.25 -25.66 -0.79
CA ALA A 81 3.66 -25.51 -0.45
C ALA A 81 4.55 -25.39 -1.70
N GLY A 82 5.45 -24.41 -1.71
CA GLY A 82 6.32 -24.08 -2.83
C GLY A 82 5.66 -23.31 -3.98
N LYS A 83 4.35 -23.01 -3.91
CA LYS A 83 3.62 -22.29 -4.99
C LYS A 83 2.67 -21.19 -4.50
N ALA A 84 2.03 -21.36 -3.35
CA ALA A 84 1.04 -20.43 -2.82
C ALA A 84 1.69 -19.40 -1.90
N ALA A 85 1.21 -18.16 -1.92
CA ALA A 85 1.61 -17.12 -0.98
C ALA A 85 1.14 -17.45 0.44
N ASP A 86 2.00 -17.19 1.42
CA ASP A 86 1.66 -17.16 2.84
C ASP A 86 1.06 -15.79 3.17
N LEU A 87 -0.22 -15.79 3.53
CA LEU A 87 -1.00 -14.58 3.80
C LEU A 87 -0.99 -14.19 5.28
N THR A 88 -0.24 -14.89 6.13
CA THR A 88 -0.25 -14.68 7.59
C THR A 88 0.00 -13.23 7.98
N TYR A 89 0.98 -12.56 7.36
CA TYR A 89 1.27 -11.16 7.64
C TYR A 89 0.16 -10.23 7.18
N TRP A 90 -0.47 -10.56 6.06
CA TRP A 90 -1.59 -9.80 5.53
C TRP A 90 -2.83 -9.96 6.43
N GLU A 91 -3.20 -11.20 6.80
CA GLU A 91 -4.29 -11.44 7.74
C GLU A 91 -4.07 -10.75 9.08
N SER A 92 -2.83 -10.73 9.58
CA SER A 92 -2.46 -9.99 10.80
C SER A 92 -2.66 -8.49 10.63
N ALA A 93 -2.19 -7.91 9.52
CA ALA A 93 -2.39 -6.50 9.20
C ALA A 93 -3.89 -6.16 9.08
N ALA A 94 -4.68 -6.97 8.39
CA ALA A 94 -6.12 -6.78 8.23
C ALA A 94 -6.86 -6.82 9.59
N ARG A 95 -6.50 -7.76 10.47
CA ARG A 95 -7.08 -7.82 11.83
C ARG A 95 -6.75 -6.57 12.64
N MET A 96 -5.48 -6.16 12.64
CA MET A 96 -5.04 -4.95 13.33
C MET A 96 -5.76 -3.71 12.79
N ILE A 97 -5.88 -3.57 11.46
CA ILE A 97 -6.64 -2.48 10.84
C ILE A 97 -8.09 -2.50 11.33
N ALA A 98 -8.76 -3.65 11.35
CA ALA A 98 -10.13 -3.77 11.81
C ALA A 98 -10.29 -3.39 13.30
N ASP A 99 -9.33 -3.77 14.14
CA ASP A 99 -9.40 -3.59 15.59
C ASP A 99 -9.24 -2.12 16.02
N VAL A 100 -8.37 -1.37 15.32
CA VAL A 100 -8.00 0.00 15.71
C VAL A 100 -8.72 1.09 14.93
N SER A 101 -9.31 0.77 13.78
CA SER A 101 -10.02 1.74 12.94
C SER A 101 -11.23 2.32 13.67
N LYS A 102 -11.42 3.63 13.51
CA LYS A 102 -12.52 4.41 14.11
C LYS A 102 -13.41 5.11 13.07
N SER A 103 -13.05 5.02 11.80
CA SER A 103 -13.70 5.65 10.65
C SER A 103 -13.49 4.77 9.42
N ASP A 104 -14.29 5.02 8.37
CA ASP A 104 -14.15 4.34 7.08
C ASP A 104 -12.74 4.53 6.51
N LYS A 105 -12.22 3.48 5.86
CA LYS A 105 -10.83 3.42 5.36
C LYS A 105 -10.79 2.92 3.92
N ILE A 106 -9.82 3.41 3.16
CA ILE A 106 -9.35 2.76 1.94
C ILE A 106 -8.11 1.94 2.30
N VAL A 107 -8.14 0.64 2.02
CA VAL A 107 -7.00 -0.26 2.24
C VAL A 107 -6.44 -0.64 0.89
N VAL A 108 -5.18 -0.28 0.64
CA VAL A 108 -4.50 -0.48 -0.63
C VAL A 108 -3.49 -1.61 -0.48
N GLU A 109 -3.74 -2.68 -1.21
CA GLU A 109 -2.83 -3.80 -1.41
C GLU A 109 -1.82 -3.40 -2.50
N LYS A 110 -0.52 -3.60 -2.25
CA LYS A 110 0.56 -3.15 -3.14
C LYS A 110 1.36 -4.28 -3.78
N SER A 111 1.24 -5.49 -3.23
CA SER A 111 2.04 -6.65 -3.62
C SER A 111 1.38 -7.41 -4.77
N THR A 112 2.12 -8.28 -5.45
CA THR A 112 1.58 -9.11 -6.54
C THR A 112 0.76 -10.30 -6.02
N VAL A 113 -0.14 -10.09 -5.05
CA VAL A 113 -0.92 -11.20 -4.47
C VAL A 113 -2.08 -11.60 -5.37
N PRO A 114 -2.44 -12.90 -5.43
CA PRO A 114 -3.55 -13.36 -6.26
C PRO A 114 -4.89 -12.76 -5.82
N VAL A 115 -5.78 -12.47 -6.78
CA VAL A 115 -7.16 -11.95 -6.63
C VAL A 115 -7.95 -12.55 -5.46
N LYS A 116 -7.84 -13.86 -5.22
CA LYS A 116 -8.56 -14.56 -4.13
C LYS A 116 -8.16 -14.10 -2.72
N THR A 117 -7.01 -13.44 -2.58
CA THR A 117 -6.52 -12.85 -1.33
C THR A 117 -7.34 -11.63 -0.92
N ALA A 118 -7.72 -10.78 -1.87
CA ALA A 118 -8.48 -9.56 -1.57
C ALA A 118 -9.88 -9.87 -1.00
N GLU A 119 -10.55 -10.90 -1.52
CA GLU A 119 -11.83 -11.38 -0.97
C GLU A 119 -11.71 -11.92 0.46
N ALA A 120 -10.61 -12.62 0.77
CA ALA A 120 -10.36 -13.12 2.11
C ALA A 120 -10.13 -11.99 3.12
N ILE A 121 -9.40 -10.95 2.69
CA ILE A 121 -9.15 -9.74 3.48
C ILE A 121 -10.46 -8.98 3.71
N GLU A 122 -11.29 -8.83 2.68
CA GLU A 122 -12.61 -8.18 2.80
C GLU A 122 -13.44 -8.88 3.86
N LYS A 123 -13.46 -10.22 3.87
CA LYS A 123 -14.13 -10.98 4.91
C LYS A 123 -13.56 -10.67 6.29
N ILE A 124 -12.25 -10.65 6.47
CA ILE A 124 -11.64 -10.35 7.78
C ILE A 124 -12.02 -8.94 8.26
N LEU A 125 -11.88 -7.94 7.39
CA LEU A 125 -12.19 -6.55 7.72
C LEU A 125 -13.68 -6.37 8.02
N THR A 126 -14.56 -6.98 7.21
CA THR A 126 -16.02 -6.84 7.37
C THR A 126 -16.54 -7.57 8.61
N HIS A 127 -16.07 -8.79 8.88
CA HIS A 127 -16.54 -9.57 10.04
C HIS A 127 -16.11 -8.97 11.38
N ASN A 128 -14.99 -8.24 11.42
CA ASN A 128 -14.51 -7.54 12.61
C ASN A 128 -14.90 -6.05 12.62
N SER A 129 -15.65 -5.59 11.61
CA SER A 129 -16.05 -4.19 11.50
C SER A 129 -17.10 -3.84 12.57
N LYS A 130 -16.86 -2.73 13.27
CA LYS A 130 -17.81 -2.17 14.26
C LYS A 130 -18.67 -1.08 13.62
N GLY A 131 -19.25 -1.39 12.45
CA GLY A 131 -20.01 -0.42 11.64
C GLY A 131 -19.14 0.51 10.79
N ILE A 132 -17.91 0.08 10.49
CA ILE A 132 -16.94 0.81 9.65
C ILE A 132 -16.87 0.14 8.28
N ASN A 133 -16.86 0.94 7.23
CA ASN A 133 -16.71 0.46 5.86
C ASN A 133 -15.25 0.47 5.42
N TYR A 134 -14.83 -0.60 4.76
CA TYR A 134 -13.50 -0.73 4.16
C TYR A 134 -13.65 -0.87 2.66
N GLN A 135 -12.93 -0.04 1.90
CA GLN A 135 -12.78 -0.22 0.46
C GLN A 135 -11.39 -0.77 0.19
N ILE A 136 -11.32 -1.97 -0.40
CA ILE A 136 -10.06 -2.61 -0.74
C ILE A 136 -9.72 -2.29 -2.18
N LEU A 137 -8.51 -1.78 -2.39
CA LEU A 137 -7.93 -1.53 -3.71
C LEU A 137 -6.70 -2.40 -3.91
N SER A 138 -6.48 -2.83 -5.16
CA SER A 138 -5.20 -3.34 -5.62
C SER A 138 -4.44 -2.21 -6.29
N ASN A 139 -3.15 -2.06 -6.00
CA ASN A 139 -2.27 -1.10 -6.64
C ASN A 139 -0.86 -1.70 -6.74
N PRO A 140 -0.67 -2.66 -7.66
CA PRO A 140 0.59 -3.37 -7.79
C PRO A 140 1.74 -2.41 -8.13
N GLU A 141 2.92 -2.72 -7.61
CA GLU A 141 4.13 -1.95 -7.84
C GLU A 141 5.06 -2.65 -8.83
N PHE A 142 5.50 -1.90 -9.85
CA PHE A 142 6.36 -2.38 -10.94
C PHE A 142 7.72 -1.66 -10.92
N LEU A 143 8.48 -1.79 -9.82
CA LEU A 143 9.80 -1.16 -9.67
C LEU A 143 10.92 -2.17 -9.87
N ALA A 144 12.04 -1.70 -10.42
CA ALA A 144 13.30 -2.41 -10.40
C ALA A 144 14.26 -1.83 -9.35
N GLU A 145 15.03 -2.68 -8.69
CA GLU A 145 16.11 -2.24 -7.79
C GLU A 145 17.14 -1.41 -8.57
N GLY A 146 17.51 -0.24 -8.03
CA GLY A 146 18.46 0.68 -8.65
C GLY A 146 17.84 1.74 -9.57
N THR A 147 16.56 1.62 -9.92
CA THR A 147 15.79 2.63 -10.67
C THR A 147 14.47 3.01 -9.99
N ALA A 148 14.22 2.54 -8.76
CA ALA A 148 12.92 2.62 -8.10
C ALA A 148 12.41 4.06 -7.95
N ILE A 149 13.30 5.03 -7.71
CA ILE A 149 12.93 6.44 -7.60
C ILE A 149 12.50 7.00 -8.96
N ASP A 150 13.26 6.72 -10.01
CA ASP A 150 12.93 7.16 -11.38
C ASP A 150 11.63 6.51 -11.86
N ASP A 151 11.46 5.22 -11.61
CA ASP A 151 10.25 4.45 -11.93
C ASP A 151 9.02 5.00 -11.19
N LEU A 152 9.16 5.45 -9.94
CA LEU A 152 8.08 6.12 -9.19
C LEU A 152 7.78 7.54 -9.69
N PHE A 153 8.80 8.27 -10.16
CA PHE A 153 8.62 9.62 -10.70
C PHE A 153 7.99 9.62 -12.10
N LYS A 154 8.34 8.63 -12.93
CA LYS A 154 7.91 8.51 -14.33
C LYS A 154 7.47 7.09 -14.63
N PRO A 155 6.42 6.59 -13.97
CA PRO A 155 5.94 5.24 -14.23
C PRO A 155 5.45 5.13 -15.68
N ASP A 156 5.67 3.97 -16.29
CA ASP A 156 5.06 3.61 -17.57
C ASP A 156 3.53 3.57 -17.42
N ARG A 157 3.06 2.97 -16.32
CA ARG A 157 1.66 2.93 -15.92
C ARG A 157 1.51 2.79 -14.41
N VAL A 158 0.42 3.32 -13.87
CA VAL A 158 -0.08 3.04 -12.52
C VAL A 158 -1.38 2.26 -12.67
N LEU A 159 -1.45 1.05 -12.10
CA LEU A 159 -2.65 0.22 -12.12
C LEU A 159 -3.38 0.36 -10.78
N ILE A 160 -4.69 0.60 -10.81
CA ILE A 160 -5.55 0.65 -9.63
C ILE A 160 -6.77 -0.26 -9.86
N GLY A 161 -6.81 -1.37 -9.16
CA GLY A 161 -7.96 -2.29 -9.12
C GLY A 161 -8.91 -1.95 -7.98
N GLY A 162 -10.22 -1.99 -8.22
CA GLY A 162 -11.23 -1.81 -7.18
C GLY A 162 -12.57 -2.48 -7.51
N ARG A 163 -13.49 -2.54 -6.55
CA ARG A 163 -14.82 -3.13 -6.81
C ARG A 163 -15.70 -2.17 -7.63
N GLU A 164 -16.56 -2.73 -8.48
CA GLU A 164 -17.51 -1.98 -9.31
C GLU A 164 -18.78 -1.52 -8.56
N THR A 165 -18.64 -1.15 -7.29
CA THR A 165 -19.69 -0.52 -6.48
C THR A 165 -19.56 1.00 -6.51
N ALA A 166 -20.58 1.73 -6.01
CA ALA A 166 -20.50 3.19 -5.93
C ALA A 166 -19.37 3.65 -5.00
N GLU A 167 -19.19 2.94 -3.89
CA GLU A 167 -18.16 3.17 -2.88
C GLU A 167 -16.78 2.77 -3.40
N GLY A 168 -16.67 1.64 -4.10
CA GLY A 168 -15.42 1.16 -4.70
C GLY A 168 -14.90 2.13 -5.76
N ARG A 169 -15.77 2.65 -6.63
CA ARG A 169 -15.40 3.69 -7.61
C ARG A 169 -14.94 4.99 -6.95
N LYS A 170 -15.55 5.40 -5.84
CA LYS A 170 -15.10 6.57 -5.07
C LYS A 170 -13.70 6.34 -4.48
N ALA A 171 -13.43 5.14 -3.96
CA ALA A 171 -12.12 4.79 -3.43
C ALA A 171 -11.04 4.77 -4.52
N VAL A 172 -11.32 4.16 -5.68
CA VAL A 172 -10.43 4.19 -6.85
C VAL A 172 -10.15 5.63 -7.27
N GLN A 173 -11.17 6.48 -7.33
CA GLN A 173 -11.00 7.89 -7.71
C GLN A 173 -10.17 8.67 -6.69
N ALA A 174 -10.35 8.39 -5.39
CA ALA A 174 -9.53 9.00 -4.34
C ALA A 174 -8.04 8.66 -4.53
N LEU A 175 -7.71 7.37 -4.72
CA LEU A 175 -6.32 6.97 -4.97
C LEU A 175 -5.77 7.51 -6.31
N LYS A 176 -6.57 7.48 -7.37
CA LYS A 176 -6.22 8.10 -8.67
C LYS A 176 -5.87 9.57 -8.51
N SER A 177 -6.63 10.32 -7.71
CA SER A 177 -6.37 11.75 -7.48
C SER A 177 -5.02 12.01 -6.80
N VAL A 178 -4.55 11.10 -5.95
CA VAL A 178 -3.20 11.17 -5.37
C VAL A 178 -2.16 11.06 -6.47
N TYR A 179 -2.21 10.00 -7.28
CA TYR A 179 -1.25 9.78 -8.37
C TYR A 179 -1.28 10.89 -9.44
N ALA A 180 -2.45 11.46 -9.72
CA ALA A 180 -2.63 12.52 -10.70
C ALA A 180 -1.87 13.84 -10.38
N HIS A 181 -1.29 13.97 -9.18
CA HIS A 181 -0.42 15.10 -8.84
C HIS A 181 0.89 15.12 -9.65
N TRP A 182 1.35 13.97 -10.15
CA TRP A 182 2.57 13.90 -10.97
C TRP A 182 2.52 12.88 -12.11
N VAL A 183 1.62 11.91 -12.05
CA VAL A 183 1.43 10.93 -13.12
C VAL A 183 0.36 11.45 -14.09
N PRO A 184 0.66 11.55 -15.39
CA PRO A 184 -0.35 11.86 -16.40
C PRO A 184 -1.55 10.90 -16.34
N GLU A 185 -2.77 11.44 -16.46
CA GLU A 185 -3.99 10.64 -16.29
C GLU A 185 -4.12 9.48 -17.29
N ASP A 186 -3.57 9.61 -18.50
CA ASP A 186 -3.52 8.57 -19.52
C ASP A 186 -2.64 7.37 -19.14
N ARG A 187 -1.78 7.53 -18.12
CA ARG A 187 -0.96 6.46 -17.54
C ARG A 187 -1.55 5.86 -16.28
N ILE A 188 -2.69 6.35 -15.79
CA ILE A 188 -3.37 5.79 -14.61
C ILE A 188 -4.53 4.91 -15.10
N ILE A 189 -4.31 3.60 -15.06
CA ILE A 189 -5.25 2.59 -15.52
C ILE A 189 -6.07 2.12 -14.31
N THR A 190 -7.39 2.21 -14.42
CA THR A 190 -8.31 1.70 -13.40
C THR A 190 -9.00 0.44 -13.92
N THR A 191 -8.97 -0.65 -13.14
CA THR A 191 -9.59 -1.93 -13.49
C THR A 191 -10.47 -2.44 -12.34
N ASN A 192 -11.21 -3.52 -12.59
CA ASN A 192 -11.89 -4.23 -11.53
C ASN A 192 -10.90 -5.09 -10.72
N LEU A 193 -11.22 -5.37 -9.47
CA LEU A 193 -10.38 -6.17 -8.57
C LEU A 193 -10.15 -7.61 -9.06
N CYS A 194 -10.87 -8.08 -10.08
CA CYS A 194 -10.89 -9.47 -10.54
C CYS A 194 -10.10 -9.75 -11.82
N GLU A 195 -9.82 -8.75 -12.66
CA GLU A 195 -9.25 -8.93 -14.01
C GLU A 195 -7.72 -8.89 -14.07
N GLU A 196 -7.01 -8.76 -12.94
CA GLU A 196 -5.54 -8.70 -12.91
C GLU A 196 -4.82 -9.98 -13.37
N LEU A 197 -5.52 -11.00 -13.87
CA LEU A 197 -4.94 -12.29 -14.27
C LEU A 197 -5.07 -12.66 -15.75
N ASP A 198 -5.71 -11.84 -16.60
CA ASP A 198 -5.90 -12.20 -18.02
C ASP A 198 -4.84 -11.60 -18.99
N GLU A 199 -3.79 -10.95 -18.50
CA GLU A 199 -2.71 -10.42 -19.36
C GLU A 199 -1.64 -11.45 -19.77
N ASN A 200 -1.88 -12.76 -19.62
CA ASN A 200 -0.93 -13.81 -20.04
C ASN A 200 -1.58 -15.03 -20.76
N SER A 201 -2.72 -14.84 -21.43
CA SER A 201 -3.26 -15.85 -22.37
C SER A 201 -2.95 -15.51 -23.83
#